data_AF-A0A8J6M1Q4-F1
#
_entry.id   AF-A0A8J6M1Q4-F1
#
_cell.length_a   1.000
_cell.length_b   1.000
_cell.length_c   1.000
_cell.angle_alpha   90.00
_cell.angle_beta   90.00
_cell.angle_gamma   90.00
#
_symmetry.space_group_name_H-M   'P 1'
#
loop_
_entity.id
_entity.type
_entity.pdbx_description
1 polymer ?
#
loop_
_entity_poly.entity_id
_entity_poly.type
_entity_poly.pdbx_seq_one_letter_code
_entity_poly.pdbx_strand_id
1 'polypeptide(L)'
;MIGTKISFCRKKAGLSQEALATRLNISRQAVSRWETGEAVPDTEKIVQLSRLFQVSTDYLLLDEIEEPLTGQNPTGIQTGPAKEKRRYLRIYFGKCLLAIGLIALAVILIGAGVYADSLTSWYTAWGRYGTALFKTWIIVPFLLSACISAGGVIILLAEYFRED
;
A
#
# COMPACT_ATOMS: atom_id res chain seq x y z
N MET A 1 17.75 11.53 18.24
CA MET A 1 18.20 12.94 18.22
C MET A 1 18.73 13.30 16.84
N ILE A 2 18.37 14.48 16.30
CA ILE A 2 18.74 14.94 14.95
C ILE A 2 20.25 14.97 14.68
N GLY A 3 21.07 15.34 15.66
CA GLY A 3 22.52 15.47 15.50
C GLY A 3 23.22 14.16 15.12
N THR A 4 22.78 13.04 15.69
CA THR A 4 23.33 11.72 15.37
C THR A 4 22.98 11.30 13.94
N LYS A 5 21.76 11.64 13.47
CA LYS A 5 21.31 11.39 12.10
C LYS A 5 22.11 12.22 11.08
N ILE A 6 22.38 13.50 11.37
CA ILE A 6 23.23 14.35 10.52
C ILE A 6 24.64 13.75 10.42
N SER A 7 25.24 13.38 11.56
CA SER A 7 26.59 12.79 11.58
C SER A 7 26.64 11.46 10.80
N PHE A 8 25.60 10.63 10.95
CA PHE A 8 25.46 9.37 10.22
C PHE A 8 25.35 9.59 8.70
N CYS A 9 24.42 10.45 8.25
CA CYS A 9 24.25 10.77 6.83
C CYS A 9 25.51 11.38 6.21
N ARG A 10 26.20 12.27 6.93
CA ARG A 10 27.47 12.85 6.49
C ARG A 10 28.53 11.79 6.25
N LYS A 11 28.70 10.86 7.20
CA LYS A 11 29.66 9.75 7.09
C LYS A 11 29.30 8.81 5.95
N LYS A 12 28.01 8.48 5.77
CA LYS A 12 27.50 7.66 4.66
C LYS A 12 27.77 8.31 3.29
N ALA A 13 27.69 9.63 3.22
CA ALA A 13 28.02 10.41 2.03
C ALA A 13 29.54 10.62 1.82
N GLY A 14 30.40 10.10 2.70
CA GLY A 14 31.86 10.26 2.62
C GLY A 14 32.35 11.69 2.85
N LEU A 15 31.54 12.56 3.47
CA LEU A 15 31.86 13.97 3.65
C LEU A 15 32.58 14.22 4.97
N SER A 16 33.56 15.12 4.99
CA SER A 16 34.07 15.71 6.23
C SER A 16 33.11 16.79 6.75
N GLN A 17 33.21 17.18 8.03
CA GLN A 17 32.40 18.28 8.58
C GLN A 17 32.65 19.59 7.81
N GLU A 18 33.89 19.79 7.35
CA GLU A 18 34.28 20.95 6.57
C GLU A 18 33.68 20.92 5.16
N ALA A 19 33.72 19.75 4.49
CA ALA A 19 33.08 19.58 3.20
C ALA A 19 31.56 19.81 3.26
N LEU A 20 30.90 19.31 4.32
CA LEU A 20 29.47 19.55 4.54
C LEU A 20 29.19 21.05 4.77
N ALA A 21 30.01 21.72 5.58
CA ALA A 21 29.89 23.13 5.85
C ALA A 21 30.01 23.98 4.57
N THR A 22 30.98 23.66 3.71
CA THR A 22 31.15 24.31 2.40
C THR A 22 29.93 24.10 1.50
N ARG A 23 29.37 22.89 1.45
CA ARG A 23 28.17 22.58 0.64
C ARG A 23 26.92 23.34 1.11
N LEU A 24 26.81 23.62 2.40
CA LEU A 24 25.68 24.33 3.01
C LEU A 24 25.95 25.83 3.20
N ASN A 25 27.11 26.32 2.78
CA ASN A 25 27.56 27.71 2.98
C ASN A 25 27.43 28.17 4.44
N ILE A 26 27.99 27.38 5.36
CA ILE A 26 28.01 27.65 6.81
C ILE A 26 29.41 27.39 7.37
N SER A 27 29.64 27.73 8.64
CA SER A 27 30.90 27.42 9.32
C SER A 27 30.98 25.94 9.72
N ARG A 28 32.19 25.38 9.73
CA ARG A 28 32.47 24.03 10.27
C ARG A 28 31.98 23.89 11.73
N GLN A 29 32.09 24.96 12.51
CA GLN A 29 31.63 25.01 13.89
C GLN A 29 30.12 24.80 13.99
N ALA A 30 29.31 25.35 13.08
CA ALA A 30 27.87 25.13 13.05
C ALA A 30 27.53 23.63 12.86
N VAL A 31 28.19 22.97 11.91
CA VAL A 31 28.04 21.52 11.69
C VAL A 31 28.41 20.72 12.94
N SER A 32 29.52 21.07 13.61
CA SER A 32 29.92 20.39 14.84
C SER A 32 28.85 20.53 15.93
N ARG A 33 28.29 21.73 16.13
CA ARG A 33 27.25 21.98 17.13
C ARG A 33 25.95 21.24 16.81
N TRP A 34 25.62 21.06 15.54
CA TRP A 34 24.50 20.22 15.12
C TRP A 34 24.73 18.75 15.45
N GLU A 35 25.93 18.23 15.16
CA GLU A 35 26.27 16.82 15.43
C GLU A 35 26.35 16.50 16.93
N THR A 36 26.76 17.46 17.77
CA THR A 36 26.81 17.31 19.24
C THR A 36 25.48 17.61 19.94
N GLY A 37 24.48 18.13 19.22
CA GLY A 37 23.18 18.51 19.78
C GLY A 37 23.17 19.84 20.54
N GLU A 38 24.27 20.61 20.49
CA GLU A 38 24.38 21.96 21.08
C GLU A 38 23.58 23.02 20.33
N ALA A 39 23.21 22.75 19.08
CA ALA A 39 22.35 23.60 18.27
C ALA A 39 21.51 22.75 17.31
N VAL A 40 20.37 23.29 16.89
CA VAL A 40 19.50 22.66 15.90
C VAL A 40 19.60 23.42 14.58
N PRO A 41 19.67 22.75 13.41
CA PRO A 41 19.64 23.44 12.13
C PRO A 41 18.28 24.13 11.92
N ASP A 42 18.29 25.28 11.25
CA ASP A 42 17.06 25.95 10.86
C ASP A 42 16.30 25.16 9.77
N THR A 43 15.04 25.53 9.53
CA THR A 43 14.18 24.84 8.56
C THR A 43 14.77 24.83 7.15
N GLU A 44 15.44 25.90 6.73
CA GLU A 44 16.06 25.97 5.41
C GLU A 44 17.23 24.98 5.30
N LYS A 45 18.09 24.90 6.32
CA LYS A 45 19.20 23.96 6.41
C LYS A 45 18.72 22.52 6.50
N ILE A 46 17.60 22.24 7.17
CA ILE A 46 17.00 20.90 7.18
C ILE A 46 16.59 20.50 5.76
N VAL A 47 15.99 21.39 4.98
CA VAL A 47 15.63 21.12 3.57
C VAL A 47 16.88 20.95 2.69
N GLN A 48 17.94 21.72 2.94
CA GLN A 48 19.21 21.56 2.21
C GLN A 48 19.89 20.22 2.55
N LEU A 49 19.90 19.83 3.84
CA LEU A 49 20.42 18.55 4.30
C LEU A 49 19.65 17.36 3.72
N SER A 50 18.31 17.44 3.69
CA SER A 50 17.46 16.38 3.14
C SER A 50 17.75 16.14 1.65
N ARG A 51 17.91 17.22 0.88
CA ARG A 51 18.32 17.16 -0.53
C ARG A 51 19.73 16.63 -0.71
N LEU A 52 20.69 17.10 0.09
CA LEU A 52 22.10 16.70 -0.01
C LEU A 52 22.28 15.21 0.31
N PHE A 53 21.58 14.71 1.32
CA PHE A 53 21.66 13.32 1.76
C PHE A 53 20.65 12.39 1.10
N GLN A 54 19.76 12.91 0.26
CA GLN A 54 18.67 12.18 -0.39
C GLN A 54 17.77 11.42 0.61
N VAL A 55 17.45 12.08 1.72
CA VAL A 55 16.54 11.58 2.77
C VAL A 55 15.35 12.52 2.93
N SER A 56 14.27 12.07 3.58
CA SER A 56 13.16 12.97 3.93
C SER A 56 13.53 13.91 5.09
N THR A 57 12.90 15.09 5.14
CA THR A 57 12.96 15.97 6.32
C THR A 57 12.45 15.27 7.58
N ASP A 58 11.44 14.41 7.42
CA ASP A 58 10.84 13.62 8.49
C ASP A 58 11.87 12.68 9.12
N TYR A 59 12.73 12.04 8.31
CA TYR A 59 13.82 11.22 8.83
C TYR A 59 14.76 12.03 9.71
N LEU A 60 15.11 13.26 9.32
CA LEU A 60 15.99 14.11 10.10
C LEU A 60 15.35 14.60 11.42
N LEU A 61 14.04 14.86 11.42
CA LEU A 61 13.33 15.50 12.53
C LEU A 61 12.66 14.52 13.52
N LEU A 62 12.12 13.40 13.04
CA LEU A 62 11.33 12.46 13.85
C LEU A 62 12.24 11.37 14.42
N ASP A 63 12.22 11.16 15.73
CA ASP A 63 13.04 10.13 16.38
C ASP A 63 12.55 8.70 16.11
N GLU A 64 11.29 8.52 15.71
CA GLU A 64 10.66 7.21 15.44
C GLU A 64 11.16 6.53 14.14
N ILE A 65 11.87 7.25 13.28
CA ILE A 65 12.34 6.74 11.98
C ILE A 65 13.82 6.39 12.08
N GLU A 66 14.14 5.11 12.30
CA GLU A 66 15.52 4.62 12.44
C GLU A 66 16.23 4.46 11.09
N GLU A 67 15.50 4.12 10.03
CA GLU A 67 16.07 3.92 8.70
C GLU A 67 15.91 5.16 7.79
N PRO A 68 16.99 5.62 7.12
CA PRO A 68 16.88 6.68 6.15
C PRO A 68 16.03 6.18 4.99
N LEU A 69 14.87 6.80 4.80
CA LEU A 69 14.06 6.65 3.59
C LEU A 69 14.88 7.19 2.42
N THR A 70 15.73 6.35 1.85
CA THR A 70 16.50 6.65 0.64
C THR A 70 15.50 6.92 -0.48
N GLY A 71 15.51 8.14 -1.00
CA GLY A 71 14.47 8.63 -1.88
C GLY A 71 14.24 7.75 -3.11
N GLN A 72 12.99 7.34 -3.29
CA GLN A 72 12.39 7.25 -4.62
C GLN A 72 11.40 8.41 -4.77
N ASN A 73 11.68 9.23 -5.79
CA ASN A 73 10.83 10.21 -6.48
C ASN A 73 10.53 11.58 -5.83
N PRO A 74 11.10 12.68 -6.37
CA PRO A 74 10.74 14.07 -6.01
C PRO A 74 9.46 14.60 -6.71
N THR A 75 8.51 13.73 -7.04
CA THR A 75 7.22 14.15 -7.63
C THR A 75 6.10 13.28 -7.08
N GLY A 76 5.54 13.72 -5.97
CA GLY A 76 4.42 13.06 -5.34
C GLY A 76 3.91 13.95 -4.22
N ILE A 77 2.78 14.59 -4.46
CA ILE A 77 1.97 15.28 -3.45
C ILE A 77 1.94 14.42 -2.18
N GLN A 78 2.29 15.00 -1.04
CA GLN A 78 2.12 14.37 0.27
C GLN A 78 0.64 14.08 0.51
N THR A 79 0.16 12.93 0.04
CA THR A 79 -1.06 12.33 0.54
C THR A 79 -0.66 11.60 1.81
N GLY A 80 -0.82 12.26 2.97
CA GLY A 80 -0.33 11.77 4.26
C GLY A 80 -0.65 10.29 4.57
N PRO A 81 0.00 9.68 5.59
CA PRO A 81 -0.02 8.23 5.84
C PRO A 81 -1.41 7.63 5.95
N ALA A 82 -2.43 8.44 6.27
CA ALA A 82 -3.84 8.05 6.26
C ALA A 82 -4.42 7.76 4.85
N LYS A 83 -4.01 8.48 3.80
CA LYS A 83 -4.48 8.26 2.42
C LYS A 83 -3.90 6.98 1.82
N GLU A 84 -2.62 6.71 2.07
CA GLU A 84 -1.96 5.48 1.60
C GLU A 84 -2.46 4.24 2.34
N LYS A 85 -2.62 4.30 3.68
CA LYS A 85 -3.26 3.22 4.45
C LYS A 85 -4.69 2.93 4.00
N ARG A 86 -5.49 3.96 3.69
CA ARG A 86 -6.86 3.80 3.15
C ARG A 86 -6.87 3.14 1.77
N ARG A 87 -5.85 3.41 0.95
CA ARG A 87 -5.65 2.79 -0.36
C ARG A 87 -5.31 1.30 -0.23
N TYR A 88 -4.31 0.96 0.58
CA TYR A 88 -4.00 -0.44 0.89
C TYR A 88 -5.23 -1.18 1.41
N LEU A 89 -5.94 -0.58 2.37
CA LEU A 89 -7.17 -1.17 2.93
C LEU A 89 -8.23 -1.44 1.86
N ARG A 90 -8.42 -0.51 0.90
CA ARG A 90 -9.40 -0.68 -0.19
C ARG A 90 -8.99 -1.80 -1.16
N ILE A 91 -7.71 -1.93 -1.48
CA ILE A 91 -7.18 -3.00 -2.34
C ILE A 91 -7.33 -4.37 -1.65
N TYR A 92 -6.92 -4.48 -0.38
CA TYR A 92 -7.09 -5.72 0.39
C TYR A 92 -8.57 -6.10 0.54
N PHE A 93 -9.43 -5.12 0.79
CA PHE A 93 -10.87 -5.33 0.85
C PHE A 93 -11.41 -5.88 -0.48
N GLY A 94 -11.00 -5.32 -1.62
CA GLY A 94 -11.36 -5.82 -2.94
C GLY A 94 -10.90 -7.26 -3.19
N LYS A 95 -9.66 -7.61 -2.80
CA LYS A 95 -9.11 -8.97 -2.92
C LYS A 95 -9.86 -9.97 -2.04
N CYS A 96 -10.19 -9.59 -0.80
CA CYS A 96 -10.99 -10.44 0.09
C CYS A 96 -12.40 -10.66 -0.46
N LEU A 97 -13.06 -9.62 -0.97
CA LEU A 97 -14.41 -9.71 -1.53
C LEU A 97 -14.46 -10.67 -2.73
N LEU A 98 -13.47 -10.56 -3.63
CA LEU A 98 -13.32 -11.46 -4.77
C LEU A 98 -13.08 -12.90 -4.32
N ALA A 99 -12.16 -13.12 -3.38
CA ALA A 99 -11.85 -14.47 -2.87
C ALA A 99 -13.08 -15.12 -2.20
N ILE A 100 -13.80 -14.37 -1.36
CA ILE A 100 -15.02 -14.85 -0.69
C ILE A 100 -16.10 -15.19 -1.73
N GLY A 101 -16.29 -14.33 -2.74
CA GLY A 101 -17.21 -14.59 -3.84
C GLY A 101 -16.88 -15.88 -4.59
N LEU A 102 -15.63 -16.07 -5.01
CA LEU A 102 -15.19 -17.29 -5.70
C LEU A 102 -15.36 -18.55 -4.84
N ILE A 103 -15.04 -18.48 -3.55
CA ILE A 103 -15.22 -19.61 -2.62
C ILE A 103 -16.71 -19.94 -2.48
N ALA A 104 -17.56 -18.94 -2.25
CA ALA A 104 -19.00 -19.14 -2.16
C ALA A 104 -19.57 -19.73 -3.46
N LEU A 105 -19.12 -19.24 -4.62
CA LEU A 105 -19.51 -19.76 -5.92
C LEU A 105 -19.14 -21.24 -6.07
N ALA A 106 -17.90 -21.60 -5.73
CA ALA A 106 -17.43 -22.99 -5.79
C ALA A 106 -18.26 -23.91 -4.88
N VAL A 107 -18.55 -23.49 -3.65
CA VAL A 107 -19.39 -24.26 -2.71
C VAL A 107 -20.80 -24.46 -3.25
N ILE A 108 -21.42 -23.41 -3.80
CA ILE A 108 -22.75 -23.50 -4.40
C ILE A 108 -22.76 -24.47 -5.59
N LEU A 109 -21.75 -24.42 -6.46
CA LEU A 109 -21.64 -25.31 -7.61
C LEU A 109 -21.43 -26.77 -7.21
N ILE A 110 -20.59 -27.03 -6.20
CA ILE A 110 -20.37 -28.37 -5.65
C ILE A 110 -21.69 -28.90 -5.06
N GLY A 111 -22.39 -28.09 -4.26
CA GLY A 111 -23.69 -28.48 -3.69
C GLY A 111 -24.75 -28.75 -4.76
N ALA A 112 -24.80 -27.93 -5.81
CA ALA A 112 -25.67 -28.15 -6.96
C ALA A 112 -25.35 -29.47 -7.69
N GLY A 113 -24.06 -29.80 -7.82
CA GLY A 113 -23.60 -31.05 -8.43
C GLY A 113 -24.02 -32.28 -7.62
N VAL A 114 -23.79 -32.25 -6.31
CA VAL A 114 -24.21 -33.34 -5.40
C VAL A 114 -25.73 -33.51 -5.42
N TYR A 115 -26.48 -32.40 -5.39
CA TYR A 115 -27.93 -32.45 -5.48
C TYR A 115 -28.41 -33.02 -6.83
N ALA A 116 -27.79 -32.60 -7.93
CA ALA A 116 -28.13 -33.11 -9.26
C ALA A 116 -27.90 -34.62 -9.40
N ASP A 117 -26.88 -35.17 -8.74
CA ASP A 117 -26.60 -36.60 -8.75
C ASP A 117 -27.68 -37.41 -7.99
N SER A 118 -28.28 -36.82 -6.95
CA SER A 118 -29.40 -37.41 -6.22
C SER A 118 -30.73 -37.43 -7.00
N LEU A 119 -30.83 -36.73 -8.14
CA LEU A 119 -32.06 -36.66 -8.94
C LEU A 119 -32.23 -37.91 -9.81
N THR A 120 -33.28 -38.68 -9.56
CA THR A 120 -33.64 -39.86 -10.37
C THR A 120 -34.39 -39.53 -11.65
N SER A 121 -35.05 -38.36 -11.73
CA SER A 121 -35.76 -37.88 -12.91
C SER A 121 -35.53 -36.38 -13.15
N TRP A 122 -35.56 -35.97 -14.41
CA TRP A 122 -35.37 -34.57 -14.85
C TRP A 122 -36.39 -34.22 -15.92
N TYR A 123 -36.79 -32.94 -15.97
CA TYR A 123 -37.80 -32.45 -16.91
C TYR A 123 -37.31 -31.26 -17.75
N THR A 124 -36.13 -30.72 -17.45
CA THR A 124 -35.52 -29.66 -18.27
C THR A 124 -34.71 -30.25 -19.41
N ALA A 125 -34.68 -29.58 -20.56
CA ALA A 125 -33.84 -29.95 -21.72
C ALA A 125 -32.33 -30.01 -21.41
N TRP A 126 -31.92 -29.40 -20.30
CA TRP A 126 -30.54 -29.29 -19.82
C TRP A 126 -30.16 -30.45 -18.85
N GLY A 127 -30.97 -31.51 -18.79
CA GLY A 127 -30.70 -32.70 -17.97
C GLY A 127 -30.89 -32.47 -16.46
N ARG A 128 -30.26 -33.35 -15.66
CA ARG A 128 -30.30 -33.31 -14.18
C ARG A 128 -29.84 -31.97 -13.60
N TYR A 129 -28.78 -31.40 -14.19
CA TYR A 129 -28.19 -30.13 -13.75
C TYR A 129 -29.11 -28.94 -14.01
N GLY A 130 -29.80 -28.88 -15.15
CA GLY A 130 -30.80 -27.85 -15.39
C GLY A 130 -31.95 -27.89 -14.39
N THR A 131 -32.39 -29.10 -14.05
CA THR A 131 -33.48 -29.31 -13.11
C THR A 131 -33.07 -28.87 -11.69
N ALA A 132 -31.86 -29.21 -11.26
CA ALA A 132 -31.28 -28.75 -10.00
C ALA A 132 -31.18 -27.22 -9.91
N LEU A 133 -30.86 -26.56 -11.02
CA LEU A 133 -30.63 -25.12 -11.07
C LEU A 133 -31.92 -24.30 -10.86
N PHE A 134 -33.02 -24.71 -11.49
CA PHE A 134 -34.32 -24.03 -11.39
C PHE A 134 -35.17 -24.51 -10.21
N LYS A 135 -35.10 -25.80 -9.85
CA LYS A 135 -35.92 -26.38 -8.78
C LYS A 135 -35.46 -25.95 -7.38
N THR A 136 -34.15 -25.77 -7.19
CA THR A 136 -33.55 -25.48 -5.88
C THR A 136 -33.31 -23.99 -5.67
N TRP A 137 -33.74 -23.11 -6.59
CA TRP A 137 -33.47 -21.66 -6.55
C TRP A 137 -31.98 -21.29 -6.44
N ILE A 138 -31.08 -22.24 -6.76
CA ILE A 138 -29.61 -22.09 -6.68
C ILE A 138 -29.08 -20.97 -7.59
N ILE A 139 -29.84 -20.60 -8.61
CA ILE A 139 -29.52 -19.48 -9.49
C ILE A 139 -29.41 -18.15 -8.74
N VAL A 140 -30.20 -17.93 -7.68
CA VAL A 140 -30.20 -16.68 -6.93
C VAL A 140 -28.90 -16.45 -6.15
N PRO A 141 -28.42 -17.38 -5.29
CA PRO A 141 -27.14 -17.20 -4.60
C PRO A 141 -25.94 -17.22 -5.57
N PHE A 142 -26.05 -17.92 -6.70
CA PHE A 142 -25.04 -17.88 -7.77
C PHE A 142 -24.91 -16.46 -8.36
N LEU A 143 -26.02 -15.84 -8.74
CA LEU A 143 -26.04 -14.47 -9.27
C LEU A 143 -25.58 -13.45 -8.22
N LEU A 144 -25.96 -13.62 -6.95
CA LEU A 144 -25.51 -12.76 -5.86
C LEU A 144 -23.98 -12.82 -5.70
N SER A 145 -23.40 -14.02 -5.71
CA SER A 145 -21.95 -14.22 -5.61
C SER A 145 -21.20 -13.66 -6.83
N ALA A 146 -21.76 -13.83 -8.03
CA ALA A 146 -21.22 -13.24 -9.25
C ALA A 146 -21.21 -11.70 -9.17
N CYS A 147 -22.29 -11.07 -8.68
CA CYS A 147 -22.37 -9.62 -8.48
C CYS A 147 -21.33 -9.12 -7.46
N ILE A 148 -21.16 -9.83 -6.34
CA ILE A 148 -20.15 -9.50 -5.32
C ILE A 148 -18.73 -9.57 -5.92
N SER A 149 -18.45 -10.61 -6.70
CA SER A 149 -17.16 -10.79 -7.36
C SER A 149 -16.89 -9.71 -8.42
N ALA A 150 -17.90 -9.37 -9.22
CA ALA A 150 -17.83 -8.28 -10.20
C ALA A 150 -17.59 -6.92 -9.51
N GLY A 151 -18.23 -6.66 -8.37
CA GLY A 151 -17.99 -5.49 -7.55
C GLY A 151 -16.53 -5.39 -7.07
N GLY A 152 -15.95 -6.51 -6.63
CA GLY A 152 -14.52 -6.58 -6.26
C GLY A 152 -13.60 -6.24 -7.42
N VAL A 153 -13.88 -6.75 -8.63
CA VAL A 153 -13.12 -6.45 -9.85
C VAL A 153 -13.24 -4.97 -10.25
N ILE A 154 -14.43 -4.39 -10.19
CA ILE A 154 -14.65 -2.97 -10.50
C ILE A 154 -13.86 -2.07 -9.56
N ILE A 155 -13.80 -2.39 -8.26
CA ILE A 155 -13.00 -1.63 -7.29
C ILE A 155 -11.51 -1.70 -7.63
N LEU A 156 -11.00 -2.87 -8.01
CA LEU A 156 -9.59 -3.04 -8.40
C LEU A 156 -9.27 -2.32 -9.71
N LEU A 157 -10.15 -2.39 -10.71
CA LEU A 157 -9.98 -1.67 -11.98
C LEU A 157 -10.04 -0.15 -11.79
N ALA A 158 -10.97 0.34 -10.98
CA ALA A 158 -11.09 1.77 -10.69
C ALA A 158 -9.85 2.33 -9.95
N GLU A 159 -9.15 1.49 -9.20
CA GLU A 159 -7.87 1.86 -8.59
C GLU A 159 -6.72 1.78 -9.61
N TYR A 160 -6.68 0.73 -10.44
CA TYR A 160 -5.67 0.56 -11.51
C TYR A 160 -5.67 1.73 -12.52
N PHE A 161 -6.83 2.12 -13.05
CA PHE A 161 -6.95 3.24 -13.98
C PHE A 161 -6.75 4.63 -13.35
N ARG A 162 -6.64 4.72 -12.02
CA ARG A 162 -6.30 5.98 -11.33
C ARG A 162 -4.79 6.22 -11.33
N GLU A 163 -4.00 5.21 -11.66
CA GLU A 163 -2.53 5.26 -11.65
C GLU A 163 -1.92 5.61 -13.02
N ASP A 164 -2.69 5.48 -14.11
CA ASP A 164 -2.32 5.87 -15.49
C ASP A 164 -2.71 7.33 -15.80
#